data_AF-A0AAD8RBM5-F1
#
_entry.id   AF-A0AAD8RBM5-F1
#
_cell.length_a   1.000
_cell.length_b   1.000
_cell.length_c   1.000
_cell.angle_alpha   90.00
_cell.angle_beta   90.00
_cell.angle_gamma   90.00
#
_symmetry.space_group_name_H-M   'P 1'
#
loop_
_entity.id
_entity.type
_entity.pdbx_description
1 polymer ?
#
loop_
_entity_poly.entity_id
_entity_poly.type
_entity_poly.pdbx_seq_one_letter_code
_entity_poly.pdbx_strand_id
1 'polypeptide(L)'
;MSSDEDEKKAAAQKALVDAQASGKPLMMMPRTNAVPIQYPMLNDTNYMVWATKMKFILRNLRVWKAIEGEDEVDEEVDGGAMAALSQSVPDSMVKTLADYATAKEA
;
A
#
# COMPACT_ATOMS: atom_id res chain seq x y z
N MET A 1 -48.69 -20.96 -24.96
CA MET A 1 -47.26 -21.01 -24.55
C MET A 1 -46.76 -19.62 -24.16
N SER A 2 -47.53 -18.84 -23.38
CA SER A 2 -47.19 -17.44 -23.05
C SER A 2 -47.35 -17.09 -21.56
N SER A 3 -47.73 -18.04 -20.69
CA SER A 3 -47.87 -17.78 -19.25
C SER A 3 -46.65 -18.19 -18.43
N ASP A 4 -45.86 -19.17 -18.88
CA ASP A 4 -44.71 -19.68 -18.12
C ASP A 4 -43.50 -18.71 -18.13
N GLU A 5 -43.40 -17.82 -19.12
CA GLU A 5 -42.30 -16.85 -19.24
C GLU A 5 -42.48 -15.63 -18.32
N ASP A 6 -43.73 -15.17 -18.13
CA ASP A 6 -44.02 -14.03 -17.25
C ASP A 6 -43.84 -14.38 -15.78
N GLU A 7 -44.15 -15.62 -15.37
CA GLU A 7 -43.93 -16.11 -14.01
C GLU A 7 -42.43 -16.25 -13.71
N LYS A 8 -41.64 -16.73 -14.68
CA LYS A 8 -40.17 -16.76 -14.56
C LYS A 8 -39.57 -15.36 -14.46
N LYS A 9 -40.07 -14.38 -15.20
CA LYS A 9 -39.61 -12.99 -15.09
C LYS A 9 -39.98 -12.37 -13.76
N ALA A 10 -41.20 -12.60 -13.25
CA ALA A 10 -41.62 -12.12 -11.94
C ALA A 10 -40.79 -12.74 -10.80
N ALA A 11 -40.50 -14.04 -10.88
CA ALA A 11 -39.64 -14.74 -9.93
C ALA A 11 -38.19 -14.22 -9.96
N ALA A 12 -37.65 -13.95 -11.15
CA ALA A 12 -36.30 -13.37 -11.31
C ALA A 12 -36.22 -11.94 -10.77
N GLN A 13 -37.25 -11.12 -11.01
CA GLN A 13 -37.33 -9.75 -10.49
C GLN A 13 -37.42 -9.75 -8.96
N LYS A 14 -38.23 -10.64 -8.38
CA LYS A 14 -38.37 -10.79 -6.92
C LYS A 14 -37.06 -11.26 -6.28
N ALA A 15 -36.36 -12.21 -6.90
CA ALA A 15 -35.06 -12.68 -6.42
C ALA A 15 -33.98 -11.58 -6.43
N LEU A 16 -34.00 -10.68 -7.42
CA LEU A 16 -33.08 -9.55 -7.48
C LEU A 16 -33.36 -8.53 -6.35
N VAL A 17 -34.64 -8.25 -6.07
CA VAL A 17 -35.05 -7.35 -4.98
C VAL A 17 -34.73 -7.96 -3.61
N ASP A 18 -34.97 -9.27 -3.41
CA ASP A 18 -34.60 -9.97 -2.17
C ASP A 18 -33.07 -10.05 -1.98
N ALA A 19 -32.30 -10.16 -3.06
CA ALA A 19 -30.84 -10.09 -3.01
C ALA A 19 -30.32 -8.68 -2.67
N GLN A 20 -31.02 -7.62 -3.11
CA GLN A 20 -30.71 -6.23 -2.76
C GLN A 20 -31.20 -5.84 -1.36
N ALA A 21 -32.24 -6.51 -0.84
CA ALA A 21 -32.71 -6.36 0.54
C ALA A 21 -31.83 -7.10 1.55
N SER A 22 -31.02 -8.07 1.10
CA SER A 22 -29.88 -8.58 1.86
C SER A 22 -28.74 -7.57 1.79
N GLY A 23 -28.97 -6.41 2.43
CA GLY A 23 -27.91 -5.55 2.92
C GLY A 23 -27.13 -6.31 3.98
N LYS A 24 -26.36 -7.34 3.56
CA LYS A 24 -25.19 -7.76 4.30
C LYS A 24 -24.40 -6.48 4.47
N PRO A 25 -24.20 -5.99 5.70
CA PRO A 25 -23.31 -4.87 5.88
C PRO A 25 -22.01 -5.32 5.21
N LEU A 26 -21.60 -4.61 4.15
CA LEU A 26 -20.22 -4.65 3.71
C LEU A 26 -19.46 -4.45 5.00
N MET A 27 -18.86 -5.52 5.51
CA MET A 27 -18.14 -5.50 6.77
C MET A 27 -17.26 -4.28 6.64
N MET A 28 -17.61 -3.22 7.38
CA MET A 28 -16.69 -2.12 7.59
C MET A 28 -15.57 -2.85 8.31
N MET A 29 -14.55 -3.24 7.54
CA MET A 29 -13.25 -3.55 8.09
C MET A 29 -13.04 -2.47 9.14
N PRO A 30 -12.70 -2.83 10.38
CA PRO A 30 -12.34 -1.80 11.35
C PRO A 30 -11.39 -0.90 10.59
N ARG A 31 -11.78 0.37 10.42
CA ARG A 31 -10.82 1.37 10.01
C ARG A 31 -9.86 1.31 11.17
N THR A 32 -8.83 0.48 11.05
CA THR A 32 -7.63 0.64 11.84
C THR A 32 -7.37 2.11 11.64
N ASN A 33 -7.45 2.88 12.73
CA ASN A 33 -7.15 4.30 12.74
C ASN A 33 -5.64 4.45 12.52
N ALA A 34 -5.13 3.82 11.46
CA ALA A 34 -3.77 3.81 11.02
C ALA A 34 -3.59 5.15 10.36
N VAL A 35 -2.99 6.06 11.13
CA VAL A 35 -2.51 7.32 10.58
C VAL A 35 -1.48 6.95 9.51
N PRO A 36 -1.66 7.38 8.24
CA PRO A 36 -0.70 7.11 7.19
C PRO A 36 0.67 7.64 7.58
N ILE A 37 1.72 6.85 7.36
CA ILE A 37 3.09 7.28 7.61
C ILE A 37 3.40 8.44 6.66
N GLN A 38 3.82 9.57 7.23
CA GLN A 38 4.25 10.74 6.49
C GLN A 38 5.77 10.66 6.31
N TYR A 39 6.22 10.46 5.08
CA TYR A 39 7.65 10.46 4.74
C TYR A 39 8.14 11.89 4.53
N PRO A 40 9.25 12.31 5.14
CA PRO A 40 9.84 13.61 4.86
C PRO A 40 10.40 13.62 3.43
N MET A 41 10.16 14.69 2.68
CA MET A 41 10.76 14.86 1.36
C MET A 41 12.21 15.36 1.50
N LEU A 42 13.16 14.69 0.85
CA LEU A 42 14.56 15.13 0.77
C LEU A 42 14.66 16.41 -0.05
N ASN A 43 15.50 17.34 0.41
CA ASN A 43 15.88 18.54 -0.31
C ASN A 43 17.34 18.92 -0.01
N ASP A 44 17.85 19.90 -0.73
CA ASP A 44 19.25 20.32 -0.72
C ASP A 44 19.77 20.81 0.65
N THR A 45 18.87 21.12 1.58
CA THR A 45 19.22 21.73 2.88
C THR A 45 18.87 20.87 4.09
N ASN A 46 18.11 19.78 3.91
CA ASN A 46 17.51 19.04 5.02
C ASN A 46 18.08 17.63 5.23
N TYR A 47 19.12 17.22 4.50
CA TYR A 47 19.66 15.86 4.51
C TYR A 47 19.82 15.27 5.92
N MET A 48 20.41 16.02 6.87
CA MET A 48 20.64 15.53 8.25
C MET A 48 19.32 15.21 8.98
N VAL A 49 18.32 16.08 8.86
CA VAL A 49 17.01 15.90 9.50
C VAL A 49 16.21 14.80 8.79
N TRP A 50 16.29 14.77 7.46
CA TRP A 50 15.69 13.76 6.62
C TRP A 50 16.21 12.35 6.97
N ALA A 51 17.53 12.16 6.98
CA ALA A 51 18.16 10.88 7.25
C ALA A 51 17.80 10.37 8.65
N THR A 52 17.76 11.27 9.64
CA THR A 52 17.35 10.93 11.01
C THR A 52 15.90 10.44 11.06
N LYS A 53 14.98 11.15 10.40
CA LYS A 53 13.55 10.77 10.35
C LYS A 53 13.34 9.46 9.59
N MET A 54 14.00 9.30 8.43
CA MET A 54 13.91 8.07 7.65
C MET A 54 14.43 6.86 8.41
N LYS A 55 15.54 7.00 9.14
CA LYS A 55 16.03 5.93 10.02
C LYS A 55 14.98 5.51 11.05
N PHE A 56 14.26 6.44 11.68
CA PHE A 56 13.20 6.08 12.64
C PHE A 56 12.02 5.38 11.96
N ILE A 57 11.57 5.88 10.81
CA ILE A 57 10.45 5.31 10.06
C ILE A 57 10.78 3.88 9.62
N LEU A 58 11.92 3.68 8.98
CA LEU A 58 12.34 2.37 8.46
C LEU A 58 12.60 1.35 9.57
N ARG A 59 13.09 1.80 10.74
CA ARG A 59 13.19 0.94 11.93
C ARG A 59 11.83 0.54 12.48
N ASN A 60 10.86 1.47 12.51
CA ASN A 60 9.50 1.17 12.93
C ASN A 60 8.84 0.14 11.99
N LEU A 61 9.10 0.28 10.68
CA LEU A 61 8.66 -0.64 9.63
C LEU A 61 9.44 -1.96 9.58
N ARG A 62 10.51 -2.12 10.38
CA ARG A 62 11.39 -3.31 10.40
C ARG A 62 12.13 -3.58 9.09
N VAL A 63 12.22 -2.59 8.20
CA VAL A 63 12.90 -2.70 6.90
C VAL A 63 14.31 -2.11 6.89
N TRP A 64 14.71 -1.41 7.96
CA TRP A 64 16.04 -0.77 8.06
C TRP A 64 17.23 -1.71 7.83
N LYS A 65 17.08 -3.01 8.12
CA LYS A 65 18.12 -4.02 7.87
C LYS A 65 18.53 -4.12 6.39
N ALA A 66 17.61 -3.79 5.46
CA ALA A 66 17.90 -3.74 4.03
C ALA A 66 18.95 -2.66 3.69
N ILE A 67 18.98 -1.56 4.46
CA ILE A 67 19.94 -0.47 4.28
C ILE A 67 21.27 -0.78 5.00
N GLU A 68 21.22 -1.46 6.15
CA GLU A 68 22.44 -1.88 6.87
C GLU A 68 23.23 -2.95 6.10
N GLY A 69 22.59 -3.66 5.16
CA GLY A 69 23.25 -4.53 4.21
C GLY A 69 23.68 -5.88 4.81
N GLU A 70 22.83 -6.47 5.64
CA GLU A 70 22.98 -7.84 6.15
C GLU A 70 22.98 -8.86 4.99
N ASP A 71 23.67 -9.99 5.16
CA ASP A 71 23.97 -10.95 4.09
C ASP A 71 22.73 -11.64 3.48
N GLU A 72 21.62 -11.72 4.22
CA GLU A 72 20.33 -12.24 3.75
C GLU A 72 19.19 -11.28 4.10
N VAL A 73 18.83 -10.41 3.15
CA VAL A 73 17.65 -9.55 3.24
C VAL A 73 16.53 -10.18 2.40
N ASP A 74 15.39 -10.41 3.05
CA ASP A 74 14.16 -10.87 2.38
C ASP A 74 13.71 -9.84 1.33
N GLU A 75 13.28 -10.29 0.15
CA GLU A 75 12.74 -9.45 -0.92
C GLU A 75 11.61 -8.54 -0.43
N GLU A 76 10.78 -9.00 0.52
CA GLU A 76 9.73 -8.17 1.13
C GLU A 76 10.32 -6.97 1.90
N VAL A 77 11.44 -7.19 2.58
CA VAL A 77 12.10 -6.18 3.40
C VAL A 77 12.85 -5.19 2.52
N ASP A 78 13.55 -5.68 1.49
CA ASP A 78 14.22 -4.82 0.50
C ASP A 78 13.20 -3.97 -0.28
N GLY A 79 12.15 -4.60 -0.80
CA GLY A 79 11.06 -3.91 -1.49
C GLY A 79 10.35 -2.88 -0.61
N GLY A 80 10.14 -3.20 0.67
CA GLY A 80 9.57 -2.27 1.65
C GLY A 80 10.47 -1.06 1.92
N ALA A 81 11.80 -1.26 1.99
CA ALA A 81 12.76 -0.16 2.14
C ALA A 81 12.80 0.72 0.88
N MET A 82 12.83 0.12 -0.31
CA MET A 82 12.82 0.86 -1.58
C MET A 82 11.52 1.66 -1.78
N ALA A 83 10.38 1.07 -1.44
CA ALA A 83 9.09 1.76 -1.46
C ALA A 83 9.04 2.96 -0.50
N ALA A 84 9.69 2.86 0.67
CA ALA A 84 9.78 3.96 1.62
C ALA A 84 10.76 5.06 1.15
N LEU A 85 11.90 4.69 0.56
CA LEU A 85 12.88 5.64 -0.01
C LEU A 85 12.26 6.41 -1.19
N SER A 86 11.59 5.73 -2.11
CA SER A 86 10.93 6.37 -3.27
C SER A 86 9.86 7.40 -2.88
N GLN A 87 9.15 7.20 -1.77
CA GLN A 87 8.18 8.18 -1.25
C GLN A 87 8.84 9.39 -0.57
N SER A 88 10.14 9.30 -0.30
CA SER A 88 10.88 10.24 0.54
C SER A 88 11.90 11.08 -0.23
N VAL A 89 12.06 10.83 -1.54
CA VAL A 89 12.96 11.58 -2.41
C VAL A 89 12.20 12.26 -3.56
N PRO A 90 12.73 13.35 -4.15
CA PRO A 90 12.13 13.98 -5.32
C PRO A 90 12.12 13.04 -6.54
N ASP A 91 11.16 13.24 -7.45
CA ASP A 91 11.02 12.43 -8.68
C ASP A 91 12.30 12.36 -9.52
N SER A 92 13.10 13.44 -9.52
CA SER A 92 14.39 13.49 -10.21
C SER A 92 15.38 12.45 -9.67
N MET A 93 15.29 12.10 -8.38
CA MET A 93 16.11 11.08 -7.73
C MET A 93 15.47 9.69 -7.79
N VAL A 94 14.13 9.59 -7.84
CA VAL A 94 13.42 8.29 -8.02
C VAL A 94 13.86 7.61 -9.30
N LYS A 95 14.10 8.37 -10.37
CA LYS A 95 14.59 7.81 -11.63
C LYS A 95 15.97 7.14 -11.49
N THR A 96 16.83 7.68 -10.64
CA THR A 96 18.11 7.06 -10.29
C THR A 96 17.93 5.88 -9.33
N LEU A 97 16.94 5.95 -8.43
CA LEU A 97 16.61 4.83 -7.55
C LEU A 97 16.22 3.55 -8.31
N ALA A 98 15.55 3.70 -9.46
CA ALA A 98 15.17 2.59 -10.31
C ALA A 98 16.37 1.84 -10.94
N ASP A 99 17.55 2.46 -10.96
CA ASP A 99 18.77 1.84 -11.49
C ASP A 99 19.47 0.95 -10.43
N TYR A 100 19.06 1.03 -9.16
CA TYR A 100 19.63 0.23 -8.07
C TYR A 100 18.84 -1.06 -7.84
N ALA A 101 19.55 -2.17 -7.67
CA ALA A 101 18.93 -3.48 -7.50
C ALA A 101 18.45 -3.71 -6.06
N THR A 102 19.01 -2.99 -5.09
CA THR A 102 18.67 -3.13 -3.66
C THR A 102 18.62 -1.77 -2.96
N ALA A 103 17.89 -1.68 -1.85
CA ALA A 103 17.80 -0.47 -1.04
C ALA A 103 19.15 -0.02 -0.42
N LYS A 104 20.14 -0.91 -0.39
CA LYS A 104 21.52 -0.62 0.03
C LYS A 104 22.29 0.21 -1.00
N GLU A 105 22.01 0.00 -2.27
CA GLU A 105 22.72 0.66 -3.39
C GLU A 105 22.15 2.05 -3.71
N ALA A 106 20.92 2.30 -3.26
CA ALA A 106 20.19 3.57 -3.33
C ALA A 106 20.80 4.72 -2.51
#